data_AF-A0A530C3D2-F1
#
_entry.id   AF-A0A530C3D2-F1
#
_cell.length_a   1.000
_cell.length_b   1.000
_cell.length_c   1.000
_cell.angle_alpha   90.00
_cell.angle_beta   90.00
_cell.angle_gamma   90.00
#
_symmetry.space_group_name_H-M   'P 1'
#
loop_
_entity.id
_entity.type
_entity.pdbx_description
1 polymer ?
#
loop_
_entity_poly.entity_id
_entity_poly.type
_entity_poly.pdbx_seq_one_letter_code
_entity_poly.pdbx_strand_id
1 'polypeptide(L)' 'HMRLGFSDRQIAEWFAEAGLALEDSQEFEPRGQAEARLTVKLWLGRDRRMLIADPSNDTLPAKAYQIGETA' A
#
# COMPACT_ATOMS: atom_id res chain seq x y z
N HIS A 1 -13.89 -21.13 -8.30
CA HIS A 1 -13.42 -19.72 -8.32
C HIS A 1 -12.17 -19.62 -9.18
N MET A 2 -12.24 -18.93 -10.31
CA MET A 2 -11.05 -18.58 -11.07
C MET A 2 -10.42 -17.36 -10.39
N ARG A 3 -9.17 -17.46 -9.93
CA ARG A 3 -8.48 -16.32 -9.32
C ARG A 3 -8.12 -15.34 -10.43
N LEU A 4 -8.99 -14.37 -10.66
CA LEU A 4 -8.76 -13.27 -11.58
C LEU A 4 -7.81 -12.28 -10.88
N GLY A 5 -6.50 -12.46 -11.08
CA GLY A 5 -5.51 -11.55 -10.51
C GLY A 5 -4.09 -12.09 -10.56
N PHE A 6 -3.14 -11.20 -10.30
CA PHE A 6 -1.73 -11.54 -10.17
C PHE A 6 -1.42 -12.08 -8.78
N SER A 7 -0.41 -12.95 -8.68
CA SER A 7 0.09 -13.42 -7.38
C SER A 7 1.04 -12.41 -6.75
N ASP A 8 1.21 -12.45 -5.43
CA ASP A 8 2.14 -11.56 -4.71
C ASP A 8 3.57 -11.72 -5.21
N ARG A 9 3.95 -12.96 -5.52
CA ARG A 9 5.26 -13.26 -6.10
C ARG A 9 5.47 -12.53 -7.43
N GLN A 10 4.48 -12.61 -8.32
CA GLN A 10 4.56 -11.98 -9.64
C GLN A 10 4.66 -10.46 -9.53
N ILE A 11 3.89 -9.84 -8.64
CA ILE A 11 3.97 -8.39 -8.40
C ILE A 11 5.31 -8.00 -7.75
N ALA A 12 5.82 -8.82 -6.82
CA ALA A 12 7.12 -8.58 -6.18
C ALA A 12 8.28 -8.64 -7.20
N GLU A 13 8.23 -9.56 -8.16
CA GLU A 13 9.20 -9.64 -9.26
C GLU A 13 9.18 -8.37 -10.11
N TRP A 14 8.00 -7.88 -10.50
CA TRP A 14 7.86 -6.62 -11.25
C TRP A 14 8.29 -5.38 -10.45
N PHE A 15 8.02 -5.34 -9.15
CA PHE A 15 8.51 -4.26 -8.29
C PHE A 15 10.04 -4.25 -8.27
N ALA A 16 10.67 -5.41 -8.12
CA ALA A 16 12.13 -5.52 -8.12
C ALA A 16 12.74 -5.09 -9.45
N GLU A 17 12.14 -5.48 -10.59
CA GLU A 17 12.53 -5.02 -11.92
C GLU A 17 12.42 -3.50 -12.08
N ALA A 18 11.41 -2.88 -11.45
CA ALA A 18 11.23 -1.43 -11.41
C ALA A 18 12.13 -0.71 -10.38
N GLY A 19 12.96 -1.44 -9.61
CA GLY A 19 13.79 -0.87 -8.56
C GLY A 19 13.04 -0.50 -7.28
N LEU A 20 11.83 -1.04 -7.09
CA LEU A 20 10.99 -0.85 -5.91
C LEU A 20 11.07 -2.09 -5.01
N ALA A 21 11.02 -1.88 -3.70
CA ALA A 21 10.78 -2.96 -2.74
C ALA A 21 9.27 -3.06 -2.48
N LEU A 22 8.71 -4.27 -2.53
CA LEU A 22 7.36 -4.53 -2.03
C LEU A 22 7.39 -4.43 -0.50
N GLU A 23 6.64 -3.47 0.04
CA GLU A 23 6.61 -3.17 1.48
C GLU A 23 5.41 -3.83 2.16
N ASP A 24 4.24 -3.75 1.54
CA ASP A 24 3.01 -4.28 2.09
C ASP A 24 2.05 -4.73 0.98
N SER A 25 1.12 -5.61 1.34
CA SER A 25 0.00 -5.98 0.48
C SER A 25 -1.26 -6.20 1.29
N GLN A 26 -2.39 -5.68 0.81
CA GLN A 26 -3.67 -5.75 1.50
C GLN A 26 -4.77 -6.23 0.57
N GLU A 27 -5.60 -7.14 1.08
CA GLU A 27 -6.76 -7.68 0.37
C GLU A 27 -8.04 -7.10 0.96
N PHE A 28 -8.95 -6.69 0.08
CA PHE A 28 -10.22 -6.10 0.46
C PHE A 28 -11.35 -6.95 -0.09
N GLU A 29 -12.08 -7.54 0.84
CA GLU A 29 -13.32 -8.22 0.51
C GLU A 29 -14.37 -7.20 0.03
N PRO A 30 -15.18 -7.57 -0.96
CA PRO A 30 -16.23 -6.70 -1.48
C PRO A 30 -17.22 -6.32 -0.37
N ARG A 31 -17.47 -5.02 -0.23
CA ARG A 31 -18.40 -4.48 0.77
C ARG A 31 -19.71 -4.03 0.09
N GLY A 32 -20.85 -4.34 0.72
CA GLY A 32 -22.17 -3.91 0.26
C GLY A 32 -23.00 -5.00 -0.43
N GLN A 33 -24.21 -4.63 -0.86
CA GLN A 33 -25.19 -5.56 -1.44
C GLN A 33 -25.05 -5.74 -2.96
N ALA A 34 -23.97 -5.26 -3.57
CA ALA A 34 -23.77 -5.41 -5.02
C ALA A 34 -23.70 -6.90 -5.41
N GLU A 35 -24.39 -7.24 -6.50
CA GLU A 35 -24.46 -8.58 -7.10
C GLU A 35 -23.08 -9.05 -7.58
N ALA A 36 -22.27 -8.15 -8.16
CA ALA A 36 -20.90 -8.43 -8.54
C ALA A 36 -19.95 -8.16 -7.37
N ARG A 37 -19.31 -9.23 -6.87
CA ARG A 37 -18.42 -9.19 -5.71
C ARG A 37 -17.02 -9.59 -6.14
N LEU A 38 -16.16 -8.59 -6.31
CA LEU A 38 -14.75 -8.76 -6.64
C LEU A 38 -13.92 -8.43 -5.41
N THR A 39 -13.09 -9.39 -4.99
CA THR A 39 -12.03 -9.14 -4.02
C THR A 39 -10.92 -8.38 -4.73
N VAL A 40 -10.51 -7.24 -4.16
CA VAL A 40 -9.45 -6.39 -4.72
C VAL A 40 -8.20 -6.48 -3.86
N LYS A 41 -7.03 -6.32 -4.46
CA LYS A 41 -5.74 -6.37 -3.77
C LYS A 41 -4.91 -5.15 -4.09
N LEU A 42 -4.31 -4.56 -3.06
CA LEU A 42 -3.41 -3.41 -3.11
C LEU A 42 -1.99 -3.88 -2.76
N TRP A 43 -0.99 -3.44 -3.53
CA TRP A 43 0.43 -3.66 -3.24
C TRP A 43 1.13 -2.31 -3.11
N LEU A 44 1.85 -2.11 -2.01
CA LEU A 44 2.58 -0.87 -1.72
C LEU A 44 4.07 -1.04 -2.03
N GLY A 45 4.58 -0.24 -2.96
CA GLY A 45 5.99 -0.25 -3.38
C GLY A 45 6.73 0.95 -2.84
N ARG A 46 7.95 0.74 -2.36
CA ARG A 46 8.83 1.81 -1.90
C ARG A 46 10.14 1.84 -2.66
N ASP A 47 10.49 3.00 -3.20
CA ASP A 47 11.81 3.24 -3.77
C ASP A 47 12.82 3.51 -2.63
N ARG A 48 13.76 2.59 -2.42
CA ARG A 48 14.78 2.72 -1.37
C ARG A 48 15.80 3.82 -1.67
N ARG A 49 15.93 4.28 -2.91
CA ARG A 49 16.83 5.36 -3.29
C ARG A 49 16.35 6.71 -2.77
N MET A 50 15.04 6.85 -2.55
CA MET A 50 14.45 8.05 -1.95
C MET A 50 14.69 8.13 -0.43
N LEU A 51 14.90 7.00 0.26
CA LEU A 51 15.23 7.00 1.71
C LEU A 51 16.60 7.61 2.00
N ILE A 52 17.54 7.48 1.07
CA ILE A 52 18.90 8.04 1.21
C ILE A 52 18.88 9.56 0.94
N ALA A 53 17.86 10.05 0.23
CA ALA A 53 17.73 11.45 -0.17
C ALA A 53 16.82 12.28 0.76
N ASP A 54 16.26 11.70 1.83
CA ASP A 54 15.44 12.45 2.80
C ASP A 54 16.30 12.95 3.98
N PRO A 55 16.63 14.26 4.04
CA PRO A 55 17.32 14.85 5.18
C PRO A 55 16.41 15.08 6.40
N SER A 56 15.12 14.68 6.35
CA SER A 56 14.10 14.98 7.35
C SER A 56 13.90 13.87 8.38
N ASN A 57 14.63 12.76 8.27
CA ASN A 57 14.61 11.67 9.26
C ASN A 57 15.34 12.03 10.58
N ASP A 58 15.82 13.26 10.74
CA ASP A 58 16.24 13.81 12.03
C ASP A 58 15.00 14.23 12.83
N THR A 59 14.45 13.25 13.56
CA THR A 59 13.54 13.37 14.71
C THR A 59 12.64 14.62 14.73
N LEU A 60 11.43 14.51 14.18
CA LEU A 60 10.32 15.40 14.54
C LEU A 60 9.23 14.57 15.23
N PRO A 61 8.87 14.89 16.49
CA PRO A 61 7.85 14.15 17.21
C PRO A 61 6.51 14.30 16.47
N ALA A 62 5.80 13.18 16.38
CA ALA A 62 4.48 13.06 15.78
C ALA A 62 3.61 14.27 16.13
N LYS A 63 3.44 15.19 15.17
CA LYS A 63 2.51 16.30 15.31
C LYS A 63 1.11 15.68 15.39
N ALA A 64 0.55 15.74 16.59
CA ALA A 64 -0.80 15.34 16.91
C ALA A 64 -1.77 15.88 15.85
N TYR A 65 -2.44 14.98 15.13
CA TYR A 65 -3.65 15.32 14.39
C TYR A 65 -4.71 15.69 15.43
N GLN A 66 -4.81 16.99 15.74
CA GLN A 66 -5.95 17.56 16.43
C GLN A 66 -7.12 17.50 15.45
N ILE A 67 -7.89 16.42 15.52
CA ILE A 67 -9.23 16.33 14.99
C ILE A 67 -10.08 17.37 15.73
N GLY A 68 -10.49 18.42 15.01
CA GLY A 68 -11.44 19.39 15.52
C GLY A 68 -12.81 18.74 15.70
N GLU A 69 -13.13 18.36 16.93
CA GLU A 69 -14.50 18.41 17.43
C GLU A 69 -14.92 19.87 17.54
N THR A 70 -16.07 20.21 16.94
CA THR A 70 -17.15 21.11 17.45
C THR A 70 -18.18 21.24 16.32
N ALA A 71 -19.32 20.56 16.43
CA ALA A 71 -20.55 21.01 17.10
C ALA A 71 -21.39 21.95 16.22
#